data_AF-A0A948YI26-F1
#
_entry.id   AF-A0A948YI26-F1
#
_cell.length_a   1.000
_cell.length_b   1.000
_cell.length_c   1.000
_cell.angle_alpha   90.00
_cell.angle_beta   90.00
_cell.angle_gamma   90.00
#
_symmetry.space_group_name_H-M   'P 1'
#
loop_
_entity.id
_entity.type
_entity.pdbx_description
1 polymer ?
#
loop_
_entity_poly.entity_id
_entity_poly.type
_entity_poly.pdbx_seq_one_letter_code
_entity_poly.pdbx_strand_id
1 'polypeptide(L)' 'HSLDEEIVLLVVHGILHLLGYDHLKNKDKELMRRKEKQILRVISRRVGK' A
#
# COMPACT_ATOMS: atom_id res chain seq x y z
N HIS A 1 7.61 -6.60 -11.22
CA HIS A 1 7.01 -6.96 -9.92
C HIS A 1 6.73 -8.45 -9.96
N SER A 2 7.06 -9.15 -8.87
CA SER A 2 6.55 -10.52 -8.65
C SER A 2 5.04 -10.49 -8.46
N LEU A 3 4.35 -11.57 -8.81
CA LEU A 3 2.94 -11.78 -8.48
C LEU A 3 2.67 -11.54 -6.98
N ASP A 4 3.57 -11.99 -6.11
CA ASP A 4 3.45 -11.80 -4.67
C ASP A 4 3.53 -10.32 -4.27
N GLU A 5 4.38 -9.53 -4.93
CA GLU A 5 4.50 -8.09 -4.66
C GLU A 5 3.22 -7.34 -5.06
N GLU A 6 2.62 -7.72 -6.18
CA GLU A 6 1.36 -7.12 -6.65
C GLU A 6 0.20 -7.49 -5.72
N ILE A 7 0.12 -8.75 -5.27
CA ILE A 7 -0.89 -9.19 -4.30
C ILE A 7 -0.75 -8.42 -2.99
N VAL A 8 0.47 -8.29 -2.46
CA VAL A 8 0.72 -7.55 -1.22
C VAL A 8 0.34 -6.08 -1.39
N LEU A 9 0.67 -5.46 -2.53
CA LEU A 9 0.24 -4.08 -2.83
C LEU A 9 -1.28 -3.96 -2.83
N LEU A 10 -2.00 -4.87 -3.49
CA LEU A 10 -3.47 -4.87 -3.57
C LEU A 10 -4.13 -5.07 -2.20
N VAL A 11 -3.56 -5.95 -1.36
CA VAL A 11 -4.04 -6.15 0.01
C VAL A 11 -3.86 -4.89 0.84
N VAL A 12 -2.68 -4.28 0.80
CA VAL A 12 -2.39 -3.01 1.50
C VAL A 12 -3.32 -1.89 1.01
N HIS A 13 -3.52 -1.82 -0.31
CA HIS A 13 -4.40 -0.85 -0.95
C HIS A 13 -5.86 -1.01 -0.48
N GLY A 14 -6.37 -2.24 -0.46
CA GLY A 14 -7.71 -2.55 0.06
C GLY A 14 -7.88 -2.19 1.53
N ILE A 15 -6.89 -2.51 2.38
CA ILE A 15 -6.91 -2.13 3.80
C ILE A 15 -6.92 -0.61 3.96
N LEU A 16 -6.14 0.12 3.17
CA LEU A 16 -6.13 1.59 3.21
C LEU A 16 -7.50 2.17 2.85
N HIS A 17 -8.18 1.60 1.85
CA HIS A 17 -9.56 1.98 1.54
C HIS A 17 -10.53 1.71 2.70
N LEU A 18 -10.43 0.55 3.37
CA LEU A 18 -11.25 0.25 4.55
C LEU A 18 -10.99 1.21 5.72
N LEU A 19 -9.79 1.77 5.81
CA LEU A 19 -9.43 2.78 6.81
C LEU A 19 -9.79 4.22 6.40
N GLY A 20 -10.49 4.39 5.28
CA GLY A 20 -10.95 5.69 4.79
C GLY A 20 -9.89 6.49 4.02
N TYR A 21 -8.77 5.89 3.65
CA TYR A 21 -7.86 6.50 2.68
C TYR A 21 -8.45 6.31 1.28
N ASP A 22 -8.47 7.38 0.51
CA ASP A 22 -8.95 7.36 -0.86
C ASP A 22 -7.99 8.14 -1.75
N HIS A 23 -8.10 7.95 -3.05
CA HIS A 23 -7.26 8.57 -4.07
C HIS A 23 -8.06 9.36 -5.11
N LEU A 24 -9.34 9.64 -4.85
CA LEU A 24 -10.19 10.44 -5.75
C LEU A 24 -9.74 11.91 -5.88
N LYS A 25 -9.09 12.48 -4.85
CA LYS A 25 -8.50 13.84 -4.90
C LYS A 25 -6.99 13.76 -4.95
N ASN A 26 -6.34 14.69 -5.65
CA ASN A 26 -4.87 14.71 -5.81
C ASN A 26 -4.10 14.70 -4.48
N LYS A 27 -4.57 15.43 -3.46
CA LYS A 27 -3.95 15.45 -2.13
C LYS A 27 -4.07 14.10 -1.41
N ASP A 28 -5.25 13.48 -1.49
CA ASP A 28 -5.53 12.21 -0.83
C ASP A 28 -4.81 11.04 -1.53
N LYS A 29 -4.69 11.11 -2.87
CA LYS A 29 -3.87 10.19 -3.66
C LYS A 29 -2.41 10.19 -3.24
N GLU A 30 -1.82 11.36 -3.01
CA GLU A 30 -0.42 11.42 -2.58
C GLU A 30 -0.24 10.87 -1.15
N LEU A 31 -1.18 11.16 -0.26
CA LEU A 31 -1.19 10.59 1.09
C LEU A 31 -1.30 9.06 1.05
N MET A 32 -2.24 8.52 0.29
CA MET A 32 -2.44 7.08 0.12
C MET A 32 -1.19 6.43 -0.47
N ARG A 33 -0.59 7.00 -1.52
CA ARG A 33 0.66 6.50 -2.12
C ARG A 33 1.83 6.51 -1.14
N ARG A 34 1.94 7.53 -0.27
CA ARG A 34 2.96 7.58 0.78
C ARG A 34 2.74 6.46 1.79
N LYS A 35 1.49 6.18 2.18
CA LYS A 35 1.14 5.09 3.10
C LYS A 35 1.44 3.72 2.51
N GLU A 36 1.03 3.46 1.27
CA GLU A 36 1.38 2.21 0.54
C GLU A 36 2.89 1.96 0.58
N LYS A 37 3.70 2.96 0.19
CA LYS A 37 5.18 2.85 0.21
C LYS A 37 5.77 2.65 1.60
N GLN A 38 5.16 3.23 2.64
CA GLN A 38 5.62 3.02 4.03
C GLN A 38 5.34 1.58 4.48
N ILE A 39 4.14 1.08 4.22
CA ILE A 39 3.71 -0.26 4.64
C ILE A 39 4.48 -1.34 3.87
N LEU A 40 4.62 -1.20 2.56
CA LEU A 40 5.41 -2.12 1.74
C LEU A 40 6.87 -2.22 2.22
N ARG A 41 7.50 -1.09 2.57
CA ARG A 41 8.87 -1.11 3.14
C ARG A 41 8.96 -1.90 4.45
N VAL A 42 7.92 -1.90 5.27
CA VAL A 42 7.88 -2.70 6.51
C VAL A 42 7.66 -4.18 6.21
N ILE A 43 6.75 -4.49 5.27
CA ILE A 43 6.43 -5.88 4.88
C ILE A 43 7.62 -6.53 4.18
N SER A 44 8.24 -5.88 3.20
CA SER A 44 9.42 -6.42 2.49
C SER A 44 10.60 -6.71 3.42
N ARG A 45 10.74 -5.98 4.54
CA ARG A 45 11.77 -6.26 5.56
C ARG A 45 11.46 -7.49 6.42
N ARG A 46 10.22 -7.99 6.42
CA ARG A 46 9.76 -9.14 7.20
C ARG A 46 9.56 -10.40 6.37
N VAL A 47 9.24 -10.28 5.08
CA VAL A 47 8.98 -11.41 4.17
C VAL A 47 10.27 -11.98 3.55
N GLY A 48 11.40 -11.29 3.69
CA GLY A 48 12.74 -11.75 3.25
C GLY A 48 13.54 -12.54 4.31
N LYS A 49 12.88 -13.25 5.23
CA LYS A 49 13.50 -14.20 6.18
C LYS A 49 12.75 -15.51 6.18
#